data_AF-A0A6A8G1K7-F1
#
_entry.id   AF-A0A6A8G1K7-F1
#
_cell.length_a   1.000
_cell.length_b   1.000
_cell.length_c   1.000
_cell.angle_alpha   90.00
_cell.angle_beta   90.00
_cell.angle_gamma   90.00
#
_symmetry.space_group_name_H-M   'P 1'
#
loop_
_entity.id
_entity.type
_entity.pdbx_description
1 polymer ?
#
loop_
_entity_poly.entity_id
_entity_poly.type
_entity_poly.pdbx_seq_one_letter_code
_entity_poly.pdbx_strand_id
1 'polypeptide(L)' 'MRVRNAEKFTLAEIMTTSELAQELDYNQAYVLRLAKEHLTEGKEYRSAGRRNYLFSPEALKKLEKVITTKEGE' A
#
# COMPACT_ATOMS: atom_id res chain seq x y z
N MET A 1 24.14 16.35 0.59
CA MET A 1 22.91 15.65 0.15
C MET A 1 22.80 14.36 0.96
N ARG A 2 21.94 14.28 1.99
CA ARG A 2 21.78 13.05 2.78
C ARG A 2 21.01 12.04 1.90
N VAL A 3 21.69 11.01 1.44
CA VAL A 3 21.04 9.84 0.84
C VAL A 3 20.19 9.25 1.96
N ARG A 4 18.86 9.39 1.88
CA ARG A 4 17.96 8.70 2.81
C ARG A 4 18.19 7.21 2.59
N ASN A 5 18.53 6.47 3.64
CA ASN A 5 18.54 5.01 3.58
C ASN A 5 17.19 4.56 3.01
N ALA A 6 17.21 3.88 1.87
CA ALA A 6 16.02 3.19 1.39
C ALA A 6 15.77 2.05 2.38
N GLU A 7 14.61 2.07 3.04
CA GLU A 7 14.16 0.94 3.86
C GLU A 7 14.10 -0.29 2.95
N LYS A 8 14.71 -1.38 3.42
CA LYS A 8 14.73 -2.65 2.70
C LYS A 8 13.72 -3.57 3.38
N PHE A 9 12.77 -4.06 2.60
CA PHE A 9 11.81 -5.05 3.05
C PHE A 9 12.25 -6.43 2.58
N THR A 10 11.99 -7.43 3.42
CA THR A 10 12.04 -8.83 3.03
C THR A 10 10.83 -9.17 2.16
N LEU A 11 10.91 -10.28 1.43
CA LEU A 11 9.79 -10.72 0.59
C LEU A 11 8.53 -11.01 1.41
N ALA A 12 8.69 -11.49 2.65
CA ALA A 12 7.58 -11.82 3.54
C ALA A 12 6.82 -10.59 4.06
N GLU A 13 7.43 -9.40 3.99
CA GLU A 13 6.81 -8.14 4.40
C GLU A 13 6.05 -7.45 3.25
N ILE A 14 6.23 -7.92 2.01
CA ILE A 14 5.57 -7.35 0.84
C ILE A 14 4.21 -8.00 0.67
N MET A 15 3.18 -7.17 0.56
CA MET A 15 1.80 -7.61 0.35
C MET A 15 1.41 -7.50 -1.12
N THR A 16 0.61 -8.45 -1.58
CA THR A 16 -0.17 -8.38 -2.82
C THR A 16 -1.41 -7.53 -2.62
N THR A 17 -2.09 -7.18 -3.72
CA THR A 17 -3.41 -6.52 -3.66
C THR A 17 -4.42 -7.29 -2.81
N SER A 18 -4.43 -8.63 -2.90
CA SER A 18 -5.34 -9.47 -2.12
C SER A 18 -5.03 -9.44 -0.63
N GLU A 19 -3.75 -9.53 -0.25
CA GLU A 19 -3.34 -9.50 1.17
C GLU A 19 -3.60 -8.11 1.77
N LEU A 20 -3.23 -7.04 1.08
CA LEU A 20 -3.51 -5.68 1.53
C LEU A 20 -5.01 -5.42 1.73
N ALA A 21 -5.84 -5.98 0.84
CA ALA A 21 -7.29 -5.86 0.95
C ALA A 21 -7.86 -6.63 2.15
N GLN A 22 -7.29 -7.81 2.45
CA GLN A 22 -7.64 -8.59 3.64
C GLN A 22 -7.24 -7.87 4.93
N GLU A 23 -6.02 -7.32 5.00
CA GLU A 23 -5.52 -6.57 6.16
C GLU A 23 -6.38 -5.33 6.46
N LEU A 24 -6.85 -4.65 5.42
CA LEU A 24 -7.69 -3.46 5.57
C LEU A 24 -9.18 -3.79 5.81
N ASP A 25 -9.60 -5.04 5.61
CA ASP A 25 -11.01 -5.48 5.59
C ASP A 25 -11.87 -4.73 4.54
N TYR A 26 -11.32 -4.54 3.33
CA TYR A 26 -12.02 -3.93 2.20
C TYR A 26 -11.90 -4.77 0.94
N ASN A 27 -12.74 -4.49 -0.06
CA ASN A 27 -12.59 -5.12 -1.37
C ASN A 27 -11.35 -4.58 -2.13
N GLN A 28 -10.75 -5.43 -2.97
CA GLN A 28 -9.53 -5.12 -3.72
C GLN A 28 -9.66 -3.87 -4.62
N ALA A 29 -10.82 -3.65 -5.23
CA ALA A 29 -11.03 -2.52 -6.14
C ALA A 29 -10.98 -1.19 -5.39
N TYR A 30 -11.58 -1.13 -4.20
CA TYR A 30 -11.55 0.03 -3.32
C TYR A 30 -10.13 0.32 -2.83
N VAL A 31 -9.41 -0.70 -2.36
CA VAL A 31 -8.03 -0.56 -1.88
C VAL A 31 -7.09 -0.10 -2.99
N LEU A 32 -7.22 -0.66 -4.21
CA LEU A 32 -6.44 -0.21 -5.35
C LEU A 32 -6.71 1.25 -5.72
N ARG A 33 -7.97 1.69 -5.63
CA ARG A 33 -8.34 3.08 -5.87
C ARG A 33 -7.68 4.00 -4.84
N LEU A 34 -7.80 3.67 -3.54
CA LEU A 34 -7.15 4.44 -2.47
C LEU A 34 -5.63 4.46 -2.61
N ALA A 35 -5.01 3.33 -2.96
CA ALA A 35 -3.58 3.25 -3.19
C ALA A 35 -3.12 4.23 -4.26
N LYS A 36 -3.83 4.29 -5.39
CA LYS A 36 -3.53 5.24 -6.49
C LYS A 36 -3.75 6.70 -6.11
N GLU A 37 -4.68 6.97 -5.20
CA GLU A 37 -4.99 8.33 -4.73
C GLU A 37 -3.99 8.84 -3.67
N HIS A 38 -3.46 7.95 -2.82
CA HIS A 38 -2.77 8.35 -1.59
C HIS A 38 -1.33 7.83 -1.44
N LEU A 39 -0.88 6.91 -2.31
CA LEU A 39 0.47 6.34 -2.27
C LEU A 39 1.30 6.78 -3.48
N THR A 40 2.63 6.67 -3.36
CA THR A 40 3.58 6.97 -4.44
C THR A 40 4.09 5.67 -5.07
N GLU A 41 3.86 5.51 -6.37
CA GLU A 41 4.38 4.37 -7.12
C GLU A 41 5.92 4.38 -7.16
N GLY A 42 6.54 3.19 -7.08
CA GLY A 42 7.98 3.01 -6.95
C GLY A 42 8.52 3.24 -5.54
N LYS A 43 7.69 3.70 -4.60
CA LYS A 43 8.05 3.87 -3.19
C LYS A 43 7.23 2.96 -2.28
N GLU A 44 5.93 3.20 -2.17
CA GLU A 44 5.05 2.37 -1.32
C GLU A 44 4.42 1.21 -2.08
N TYR A 45 4.27 1.33 -3.40
CA TYR A 45 3.73 0.25 -4.22
C TYR A 45 4.33 0.23 -5.62
N ARG A 46 4.20 -0.90 -6.31
CA ARG A 46 4.51 -1.02 -7.75
C ARG A 46 3.68 -2.10 -8.43
N SER A 47 3.55 -2.00 -9.75
CA SER A 47 3.03 -3.11 -10.56
C SER A 47 3.93 -4.35 -10.47
N ALA A 48 3.29 -5.52 -10.35
CA ALA A 48 3.91 -6.84 -10.48
C ALA A 48 3.15 -7.65 -11.55
N GLY A 49 3.22 -7.15 -12.78
CA GLY A 49 2.57 -7.74 -13.94
C GLY A 49 1.23 -7.07 -14.28
N ARG A 50 0.40 -7.75 -15.09
CA ARG A 50 -0.78 -7.12 -15.71
C ARG A 50 -1.89 -6.71 -14.73
N ARG A 51 -2.05 -7.42 -13.60
CA ARG A 51 -3.21 -7.25 -12.70
C ARG A 51 -2.86 -7.23 -11.21
N ASN A 52 -1.59 -7.43 -10.87
CA ASN A 52 -1.16 -7.50 -9.48
C ASN A 52 -0.25 -6.32 -9.16
N TYR A 53 -0.33 -5.87 -7.91
CA TYR A 53 0.54 -4.85 -7.35
C TYR A 53 1.18 -5.42 -6.09
N LEU A 54 2.37 -4.91 -5.79
CA LEU A 54 3.10 -5.19 -4.56
C LEU A 54 3.14 -3.93 -3.73
N PHE A 55 2.95 -4.09 -2.42
CA PHE A 55 2.81 -3.03 -1.45
C PHE A 55 3.80 -3.25 -0.32
N SER A 56 4.47 -2.17 0.11
CA SER A 56 5.31 -2.21 1.30
C SER A 56 4.46 -2.14 2.57
N PRO A 57 5.00 -2.51 3.75
CA PRO A 57 4.32 -2.33 5.03
C PRO A 57 3.85 -0.88 5.29
N GLU A 58 4.54 0.12 4.74
CA GLU A 58 4.18 1.54 4.86
C GLU A 58 2.91 1.87 4.08
N ALA A 59 2.64 1.16 2.98
CA ALA A 59 1.40 1.31 2.22
C ALA A 59 0.19 1.02 3.12
N LEU A 60 0.22 -0.09 3.86
CA LEU A 60 -0.83 -0.47 4.83
C LEU A 60 -1.04 0.64 5.86
N LYS A 61 0.03 1.03 6.57
CA LYS A 61 -0.01 2.08 7.61
C LYS A 61 -0.58 3.41 7.10
N LYS A 62 -0.31 3.77 5.85
CA LYS A 62 -0.83 5.00 5.24
C LYS A 62 -2.30 4.89 4.89
N LEU A 63 -2.71 3.75 4.32
CA LEU A 63 -4.09 3.52 3.94
C LEU A 63 -5.00 3.38 5.15
N GLU A 64 -4.56 2.72 6.23
CA GLU A 64 -5.28 2.68 7.52
C GLU A 64 -5.59 4.10 8.01
N LYS A 65 -4.58 4.99 8.03
CA LYS A 65 -4.78 6.39 8.45
C LYS A 65 -5.79 7.12 7.57
N VAL A 66 -5.75 6.90 6.26
CA VAL A 66 -6.71 7.52 5.33
C VAL A 66 -8.13 7.04 5.63
N ILE A 67 -8.31 5.74 5.89
CA ILE A 67 -9.62 5.15 6.17
C ILE A 67 -10.16 5.66 7.50
N THR A 68 -9.37 5.61 8.57
CA THR A 68 -9.79 6.11 9.89
C THR A 68 -10.13 7.60 9.87
N THR A 69 -9.42 8.40 9.06
CA THR A 69 -9.73 9.83 8.91
C THR A 69 -11.09 10.04 8.24
N LYS A 70 -11.45 9.21 7.25
CA LYS A 70 -12.73 9.31 6.53
C LYS A 70 -13.94 8.86 7.34
N GLU A 71 -13.76 7.95 8.30
CA GLU A 71 -14.86 7.49 9.17
C GLU A 71 -15.21 8.49 10.28
N GLY A 72 -14.34 9.46 10.53
CA GLY A 72 -14.54 10.52 11.53
C GLY A 72 -15.12 11.83 10.97
N GLU A 73 -15.39 11.91 9.66
CA GLU A 73 -16.04 13.03 8.97
C GLU A 73 -17.50 12.72 8.65
#